data_AF-A0A8T6VTT9-F1
#
_entry.id   AF-A0A8T6VTT9-F1
#
_cell.length_a   1.000
_cell.length_b   1.000
_cell.length_c   1.000
_cell.angle_alpha   90.00
_cell.angle_beta   90.00
_cell.angle_gamma   90.00
#
_symmetry.space_group_name_H-M   'P 1'
#
loop_
_entity.id
_entity.type
_entity.pdbx_description
1 polymer ?
#
loop_
_entity_poly.entity_id
_entity_poly.type
_entity_poly.pdbx_seq_one_letter_code
_entity_poly.pdbx_strand_id
1 'polypeptide(L)'
;MEIPPGRKLNKIAKCEYCGKDVILPFRCPYCEQSFCPEHRLPENHSCPEHWRARAPGPQPPPIVPQEKRYEYSVSYTPRLGTTFQFSHKELEHLAIGALLVTGVGLSFIPQAVGMPPLTNLEILVPLIVIFTL
;
A
#
# COMPACT_ATOMS: atom_id res chain seq x y z
N MET A 1 14.84 15.53 10.59
CA MET A 1 14.44 15.67 9.18
C MET A 1 14.11 17.13 8.96
N GLU A 2 15.08 17.92 8.51
CA GLU A 2 14.85 19.34 8.22
C GLU A 2 14.27 19.46 6.81
N ILE A 3 13.07 20.02 6.72
CA ILE A 3 12.38 20.29 5.47
C ILE A 3 13.11 21.47 4.82
N PRO A 4 13.70 21.33 3.61
CA PRO A 4 14.41 22.42 2.98
C PRO A 4 13.44 23.59 2.69
N PRO A 5 13.83 24.86 2.94
CA PRO A 5 12.97 25.99 2.70
C PRO A 5 12.63 26.09 1.22
N GLY A 6 11.34 26.00 0.90
CA GLY A 6 10.82 26.14 -0.46
C GLY A 6 11.30 27.45 -1.08
N ARG A 7 11.96 27.36 -2.23
CA ARG A 7 12.37 28.54 -3.02
C ARG A 7 11.14 29.41 -3.27
N LYS A 8 11.22 30.71 -2.93
CA LYS A 8 10.23 31.70 -3.34
C LYS A 8 10.14 31.72 -4.87
N LEU A 9 9.09 31.12 -5.41
CA LEU A 9 8.83 31.07 -6.84
C LEU A 9 7.87 32.21 -7.21
N ASN A 10 8.38 33.44 -7.21
CA ASN A 10 7.64 34.63 -7.66
C ASN A 10 8.11 35.12 -9.03
N LYS A 11 8.54 34.20 -9.91
CA LYS A 11 8.91 34.51 -11.28
C LYS A 11 7.74 34.17 -12.21
N ILE A 12 6.88 35.16 -12.41
CA ILE A 12 5.87 35.12 -13.48
C ILE A 12 6.61 35.33 -14.80
N ALA A 13 6.49 34.38 -15.72
CA ALA A 13 7.09 34.47 -17.05
C ALA A 13 6.05 34.17 -18.12
N LYS A 14 6.22 34.78 -19.30
CA LYS A 14 5.33 34.54 -20.44
C LYS A 14 5.70 33.27 -21.17
N CYS A 15 4.69 32.59 -21.68
CA CYS A 15 4.87 31.53 -22.66
C CYS A 15 5.24 32.13 -24.01
N GLU A 16 6.37 31.71 -24.60
CA GLU A 16 6.82 32.18 -25.91
C GLU A 16 5.88 31.77 -27.07
N TYR A 17 5.06 30.74 -26.87
CA TYR A 17 4.13 30.25 -27.90
C TYR A 17 2.75 30.95 -27.86
N CYS A 18 2.14 31.03 -26.67
CA CYS A 18 0.76 31.57 -26.53
C CYS A 18 0.67 32.92 -25.80
N GLY A 19 1.80 33.45 -25.30
CA GLY A 19 1.86 34.74 -24.60
C GLY A 19 1.21 34.77 -23.22
N LYS A 20 0.72 33.65 -22.69
CA LYS A 20 0.10 33.58 -21.36
C LYS A 20 1.13 33.75 -20.25
N ASP A 21 0.78 34.47 -19.20
CA ASP A 21 1.60 34.60 -17.99
C ASP A 21 1.49 33.32 -17.15
N VAL A 22 2.64 32.77 -16.75
CA VAL A 22 2.76 31.49 -16.04
C VAL A 22 3.59 31.69 -14.78
N ILE A 23 3.06 31.24 -13.64
CA ILE A 23 3.73 31.31 -12.34
C ILE A 23 4.90 30.30 -12.26
N LEU A 24 4.74 29.15 -12.94
CA LEU A 24 5.76 28.11 -13.06
C LEU A 24 6.10 27.88 -14.54
N PRO A 25 7.05 28.64 -15.11
CA PRO A 25 7.47 28.44 -16.49
C PRO A 25 8.26 27.13 -16.65
N PHE A 26 7.91 26.36 -17.69
CA PHE A 26 8.69 25.20 -18.11
C PHE A 26 9.74 25.62 -19.12
N ARG A 27 11.02 25.33 -18.88
CA ARG A 27 12.08 25.54 -19.87
C ARG A 27 12.28 24.29 -20.71
N CYS A 28 12.19 24.42 -22.03
CA CYS A 28 12.47 23.33 -22.95
C CYS A 28 13.97 23.02 -22.98
N PRO A 29 14.42 21.76 -22.84
CA PRO A 29 15.85 21.41 -22.85
C PRO A 29 16.50 21.54 -24.24
N TYR A 30 15.71 21.73 -25.30
CA TYR A 30 16.21 21.80 -26.67
C TYR A 30 16.32 23.23 -27.21
N CYS A 31 15.30 24.07 -26.99
CA CYS A 31 15.29 25.47 -27.43
C CYS A 31 15.44 26.50 -26.30
N GLU A 32 15.54 26.05 -25.04
CA GLU A 32 15.77 26.86 -23.84
C GLU A 32 14.73 27.97 -23.53
N GLN A 33 13.65 28.02 -24.31
CA GLN A 33 12.53 28.95 -24.15
C GLN A 33 11.56 28.51 -23.03
N SER A 34 10.77 29.47 -22.53
CA SER A 34 9.82 29.27 -21.44
C SER A 34 8.39 29.07 -21.95
N PHE A 35 7.70 28.04 -21.45
CA PHE A 35 6.36 27.66 -21.90
C PHE A 35 5.39 27.39 -20.74
N CYS A 36 4.10 27.46 -21.04
CA CYS A 36 3.03 27.10 -20.11
C CYS A 36 2.80 25.57 -20.07
N PRO A 37 2.01 25.05 -19.10
CA PRO A 37 1.75 23.61 -18.98
C PRO A 37 1.23 22.96 -20.26
N GLU A 38 0.44 23.69 -21.04
CA GLU A 38 -0.12 23.26 -22.33
C GLU A 38 0.94 23.16 -23.45
N HIS A 39 1.95 24.02 -23.43
CA HIS A 39 2.96 24.13 -24.50
C HIS A 39 4.34 23.59 -24.07
N ARG A 40 4.40 22.81 -22.99
CA ARG A 40 5.66 22.27 -22.44
C ARG A 40 6.32 21.21 -23.33
N LEU A 41 5.54 20.50 -24.14
CA LEU A 41 6.03 19.44 -25.02
C LEU A 41 6.62 20.04 -26.31
N PRO A 42 7.73 19.50 -26.85
CA PRO A 42 8.35 19.99 -28.09
C PRO A 42 7.39 20.09 -29.29
N GLU A 43 6.39 19.19 -29.35
CA GLU A 43 5.37 19.17 -30.40
C GLU A 43 4.35 20.31 -30.25
N ASN A 44 4.02 20.70 -29.01
CA ASN A 44 2.99 21.70 -28.72
C ASN A 44 3.46 23.15 -28.89
N HIS A 45 4.76 23.40 -29.03
CA HIS A 45 5.29 24.74 -29.30
C HIS A 45 6.11 24.81 -30.59
N SER A 46 6.01 23.79 -31.46
CA SER A 46 6.77 23.71 -32.71
C SER A 46 8.27 23.94 -32.50
N CYS A 47 8.87 23.17 -31.58
CA CYS A 47 10.27 23.32 -31.22
C CYS A 47 11.20 23.22 -32.45
N PRO A 48 12.16 24.16 -32.65
CA PRO A 48 13.09 24.08 -33.79
C PRO A 48 13.90 22.78 -33.79
N GLU A 49 14.18 22.25 -32.60
CA GLU A 49 14.96 21.05 -32.38
C GLU A 49 14.07 19.84 -32.01
N HIS A 50 12.81 19.84 -32.48
CA HIS A 50 11.88 18.73 -32.23
C HIS A 50 12.44 17.37 -32.71
N TRP A 51 13.34 17.39 -33.69
CA TRP A 51 14.00 16.19 -34.22
C TRP A 51 14.90 15.52 -33.18
N ARG A 52 15.48 16.28 -32.23
CA ARG A 52 16.24 15.72 -31.10
C ARG A 52 15.35 15.09 -30.03
N ALA A 53 14.10 15.54 -29.95
CA ALA A 53 13.10 14.97 -29.05
C ALA A 53 12.50 13.68 -29.61
N ARG A 54 12.56 13.48 -30.92
CA ARG A 54 12.21 12.19 -31.53
C ARG A 54 13.26 11.17 -31.11
N ALA A 55 12.81 10.08 -30.49
CA ALA A 55 13.68 8.97 -30.15
C ALA A 55 14.56 8.65 -31.37
N PRO A 56 15.90 8.54 -31.21
CA PRO A 56 16.74 8.05 -32.28
C PRO A 56 16.12 6.77 -32.84
N GLY A 57 16.00 6.68 -34.17
CA GLY A 57 15.56 5.45 -34.83
C GLY A 57 16.35 4.26 -34.28
N PRO A 58 15.82 3.02 -34.37
CA PRO A 58 16.37 1.84 -33.70
C PRO A 58 17.89 1.80 -33.82
N GLN A 59 18.59 2.24 -32.78
CA GLN A 59 20.03 2.05 -32.74
C GLN A 59 20.22 0.55 -32.58
N PRO A 60 21.11 -0.10 -33.35
CA PRO A 60 21.49 -1.45 -33.02
C PRO A 60 21.85 -1.44 -31.53
N PRO A 61 21.26 -2.37 -30.73
CA PRO A 61 21.45 -2.34 -29.29
C PRO A 61 22.97 -2.24 -29.03
N PRO A 62 23.42 -1.32 -28.15
CA PRO A 62 24.82 -1.27 -27.79
C PRO A 62 25.25 -2.70 -27.44
N ILE A 63 26.37 -3.17 -28.00
CA ILE A 63 26.98 -4.44 -27.61
C ILE A 63 27.49 -4.21 -26.18
N VAL A 64 26.57 -4.30 -25.22
CA VAL A 64 26.89 -4.30 -23.80
C VAL A 64 27.47 -5.69 -23.56
N PRO A 65 28.75 -5.83 -23.16
CA PRO A 65 29.22 -7.09 -22.60
C PRO A 65 28.24 -7.46 -21.50
N GLN A 66 27.55 -8.61 -21.64
CA GLN A 66 26.63 -9.13 -20.65
C GLN A 66 27.40 -9.36 -19.35
N GLU A 67 27.55 -8.32 -18.55
CA GLU A 67 27.84 -8.45 -17.16
C GLU A 67 26.62 -9.17 -16.57
N LYS A 68 26.84 -10.38 -16.04
CA LYS A 68 25.78 -11.24 -15.54
C LYS A 68 25.07 -10.54 -14.38
N ARG A 69 24.08 -9.72 -14.73
CA ARG A 69 23.12 -9.14 -13.81
C ARG A 69 22.28 -10.30 -13.34
N TYR A 70 22.58 -10.77 -12.12
CA TYR A 70 21.75 -11.78 -11.48
C TYR A 70 20.32 -11.24 -11.43
N GLU A 71 19.47 -11.90 -12.20
CA GLU A 71 18.04 -11.68 -12.20
C GLU A 71 17.50 -12.37 -10.95
N TYR A 72 17.51 -11.63 -9.83
CA TYR A 72 16.85 -12.12 -8.62
C TYR A 72 15.35 -11.88 -8.77
N SER A 73 14.65 -12.85 -9.35
CA SER A 73 13.20 -12.91 -9.27
C SER A 73 12.83 -13.37 -7.85
N VAL A 74 12.46 -12.41 -7.01
CA VAL A 74 11.75 -12.70 -5.76
C VAL A 74 10.40 -13.28 -6.13
N SER A 75 10.32 -14.60 -6.24
CA SER A 75 9.04 -15.29 -6.30
C SER A 75 8.59 -15.53 -4.86
N TYR A 76 7.79 -14.61 -4.29
CA TYR A 76 7.01 -14.91 -3.11
C TYR A 76 5.90 -15.90 -3.51
N THR A 77 6.25 -17.18 -3.53
CA THR A 77 5.24 -18.23 -3.41
C THR A 77 4.89 -18.28 -1.92
N PRO A 78 3.65 -17.94 -1.51
CA PRO A 78 3.26 -18.25 -0.15
C PRO A 78 3.28 -19.77 -0.06
N ARG A 79 4.25 -20.33 0.66
CA ARG A 79 4.17 -21.73 1.06
C ARG A 79 2.92 -21.82 1.91
N LEU A 80 1.87 -22.44 1.37
CA LEU A 80 0.71 -22.88 2.12
C LEU A 80 1.16 -24.04 3.03
N GLY A 81 1.97 -23.72 4.03
CA GLY A 81 2.41 -24.63 5.06
C GLY A 81 1.25 -24.81 6.02
N THR A 82 0.47 -25.87 5.84
CA THR A 82 -0.46 -26.35 6.87
C THR A 82 0.34 -26.97 8.01
N THR A 83 1.04 -26.15 8.77
CA THR A 83 1.55 -26.52 10.08
C THR A 83 1.37 -25.31 10.96
N PHE A 84 0.16 -25.21 11.52
CA PHE A 84 -0.23 -24.33 12.60
C PHE A 84 0.67 -24.67 13.81
N GLN A 85 1.92 -24.18 13.80
CA GLN A 85 2.89 -24.40 14.88
C GLN A 85 2.65 -23.36 15.98
N PHE A 86 1.54 -23.53 16.71
CA PHE A 86 1.25 -22.68 17.86
C PHE A 86 2.12 -23.14 19.01
N SER A 87 2.87 -22.22 19.59
CA SER A 87 3.61 -22.46 20.82
C SER A 87 2.63 -22.87 21.94
N HIS A 88 3.08 -23.72 22.87
CA HIS A 88 2.24 -24.15 24.00
C HIS A 88 1.66 -22.97 24.80
N LYS A 89 2.39 -21.86 24.89
CA LYS A 89 1.92 -20.63 25.54
C LYS A 89 0.91 -19.84 24.71
N GLU A 90 0.99 -19.92 23.40
CA GLU A 90 0.02 -19.29 22.50
C GLU A 90 -1.31 -20.06 22.52
N LEU A 91 -1.27 -21.39 22.69
CA LEU A 91 -2.48 -22.20 22.81
C LEU A 91 -3.26 -21.89 24.11
N GLU A 92 -2.55 -21.63 25.22
CA GLU A 92 -3.18 -21.22 26.49
C GLU A 92 -3.99 -19.92 26.30
N HIS A 93 -3.38 -18.90 25.68
CA HIS A 93 -4.05 -17.62 25.43
C HIS A 93 -5.19 -17.75 24.42
N LEU A 94 -5.02 -18.58 23.38
CA LEU A 94 -6.06 -18.83 22.37
C LEU A 94 -7.26 -19.58 22.96
N ALA A 95 -7.02 -20.56 23.83
CA ALA A 95 -8.08 -21.31 24.50
C ALA A 95 -8.91 -20.41 25.43
N ILE A 96 -8.26 -19.51 26.19
CA ILE A 96 -8.95 -18.54 27.05
C ILE A 96 -9.87 -17.64 26.21
N GLY A 97 -9.36 -17.09 25.10
CA GLY A 97 -10.17 -16.25 24.20
C GLY A 97 -11.35 -17.01 23.59
N ALA A 98 -11.12 -18.22 23.10
CA ALA A 98 -12.17 -19.04 22.50
C ALA A 98 -13.27 -19.41 23.52
N LEU A 99 -12.89 -19.73 24.76
CA LEU A 99 -13.83 -20.03 25.84
C LEU A 99 -14.71 -18.81 26.14
N LEU A 100 -14.12 -17.64 26.33
CA LEU A 100 -14.86 -16.41 26.64
C LEU A 100 -15.87 -16.06 25.55
N VAL A 101 -15.46 -16.10 24.28
CA VAL A 101 -16.34 -15.81 23.13
C VAL A 101 -17.48 -16.83 23.06
N THR A 102 -17.17 -18.11 23.22
CA THR A 102 -18.17 -19.18 23.19
C THR A 102 -19.14 -19.06 24.37
N GLY A 103 -18.65 -18.76 25.58
CA GLY A 103 -19.47 -18.58 26.78
C GLY A 103 -20.42 -17.39 26.70
N VAL A 104 -19.97 -16.25 26.16
CA VAL A 104 -20.84 -15.11 25.89
C VAL A 104 -21.90 -15.49 24.86
N GLY A 105 -21.54 -16.13 23.76
CA GLY A 105 -22.48 -16.57 22.73
C GLY A 105 -23.53 -17.55 23.26
N LEU A 106 -23.10 -18.57 24.03
CA LEU A 106 -23.99 -19.56 24.65
C LEU A 106 -24.96 -18.95 25.67
N SER A 107 -24.62 -17.83 26.30
CA SER A 107 -25.51 -17.14 27.24
C SER A 107 -26.73 -16.50 26.55
N PHE A 108 -26.62 -16.14 25.27
CA PHE A 108 -27.73 -15.56 24.49
C PHE A 108 -28.68 -16.62 23.89
N ILE A 109 -28.22 -17.87 23.73
CA ILE A 109 -28.99 -18.93 23.05
C ILE A 109 -30.26 -19.37 23.81
N PRO A 110 -30.25 -19.55 25.15
CA PRO A 110 -31.46 -19.93 25.90
C PRO A 110 -32.61 -18.92 25.74
N GLN A 111 -32.27 -17.63 25.65
CA GLN A 111 -33.22 -16.53 25.48
C GLN A 111 -33.87 -16.54 24.09
N ALA A 112 -33.16 -17.03 23.07
CA ALA A 112 -33.62 -17.09 21.68
C ALA A 112 -34.47 -18.34 21.37
N VAL A 113 -34.23 -19.46 22.06
CA VAL A 113 -34.90 -20.76 21.79
C VAL A 113 -36.02 -21.08 22.79
N GLY A 114 -36.26 -20.21 23.78
CA GLY A 114 -37.33 -20.40 24.76
C GLY A 114 -37.09 -21.59 25.72
N MET A 115 -35.84 -22.04 25.87
CA MET A 115 -35.49 -22.97 26.94
C MET A 115 -35.45 -22.23 28.28
N PRO A 116 -35.99 -22.81 29.38
CA PRO A 116 -35.87 -22.19 30.69
C PRO A 116 -34.38 -22.07 31.06
N PRO A 117 -33.97 -20.96 31.70
CA PRO A 117 -32.57 -20.73 32.03
C PRO A 117 -32.05 -21.89 32.89
N LEU A 118 -30.81 -22.32 32.60
CA LEU A 118 -30.03 -23.34 33.34
C LEU A 118 -29.66 -22.87 34.78
N THR A 119 -30.49 -22.06 35.42
CA THR A 119 -30.37 -21.58 36.80
C THR A 119 -30.88 -22.58 37.84
N ASN A 120 -31.15 -23.84 37.44
CA ASN A 120 -31.58 -24.86 38.38
C ASN A 120 -30.41 -25.26 39.28
N LEU A 121 -30.57 -24.95 40.57
CA LEU A 121 -29.64 -25.26 41.67
C LEU A 121 -29.10 -26.70 41.62
N GLU A 122 -29.88 -27.62 41.06
CA GLU A 122 -29.56 -29.04 40.84
C GLU A 122 -28.28 -29.29 40.01
N ILE A 123 -27.87 -28.37 39.12
CA ILE A 123 -26.66 -28.54 38.29
C ILE A 123 -25.45 -27.78 38.87
N LEU A 124 -25.69 -26.72 39.66
CA LEU A 124 -24.63 -25.98 40.35
C LEU A 124 -24.06 -26.76 41.54
N VAL A 125 -24.90 -27.51 42.26
CA VAL A 125 -24.49 -28.34 43.41
C VAL A 125 -23.42 -29.38 43.04
N PRO A 126 -23.57 -30.23 42.00
CA PRO A 126 -22.54 -31.20 41.66
C PRO A 126 -21.25 -30.54 41.16
N LEU A 127 -21.35 -29.40 40.44
CA LEU A 127 -20.15 -28.68 39.98
C LEU A 127 -19.36 -28.06 41.12
N ILE A 128 -20.02 -27.53 42.14
CA ILE A 128 -19.35 -27.00 43.34
C ILE A 128 -18.70 -28.16 44.12
N VAL A 129 -19.41 -29.28 44.31
CA VAL A 129 -18.87 -30.46 45.01
C VAL A 129 -17.64 -31.04 44.31
N ILE A 130 -17.61 -31.06 42.97
CA ILE A 130 -16.47 -31.53 42.19
C ILE A 130 -15.27 -30.57 42.30
N PHE A 131 -15.50 -29.26 42.45
CA PHE A 131 -14.43 -28.26 42.50
C PHE A 131 -13.87 -28.00 43.91
N THR A 132 -14.60 -28.42 44.96
CA THR A 132 -14.18 -28.24 46.37
C THR A 132 -13.57 -29.48 47.01
N LEU A 133 -13.49 -30.61 46.29
CA LEU A 133 -12.92 -31.89 46.74
C LEU A 133 -11.53 -32.11 46.11
#